data_AF-A0A6L8I9Z0-F1
#
_entry.id   AF-A0A6L8I9Z0-F1
#
_cell.length_a   1.000
_cell.length_b   1.000
_cell.length_c   1.000
_cell.angle_alpha   90.00
_cell.angle_beta   90.00
_cell.angle_gamma   90.00
#
_symmetry.space_group_name_H-M   'P 1'
#
loop_
_entity.id
_entity.type
_entity.pdbx_description
1 polymer ?
#
loop_
_entity_poly.entity_id
_entity_poly.type
_entity_poly.pdbx_seq_one_letter_code
_entity_poly.pdbx_strand_id
1 'polypeptide(L)'
;CLKIGVPLVSMVIGEGGSGGAVAIATANRVAMLEHSVYSVISPEGCASILWKDAERMREAAEALRLTAQDLHRLGVIDQIVREPVGGAHRNKSATMKSVGKCIEKFLGQLSGMSRKKLIEERRSKFLSMGQGSQAA
;
A
#
# COMPACT_ATOMS: atom_id res chain seq x y z
N CYS A 1 0.18 7.23 14.33
CA CYS A 1 -0.94 7.29 13.35
C CYS A 1 -2.28 6.82 13.92
N LEU A 2 -2.37 5.70 14.66
CA LEU A 2 -3.66 5.09 15.03
C LEU A 2 -4.66 5.96 15.83
N LYS A 3 -4.20 6.92 16.64
CA LYS A 3 -5.06 7.76 17.49
C LYS A 3 -5.47 9.10 16.85
N ILE A 4 -5.01 9.42 15.63
CA ILE A 4 -5.32 10.72 15.03
C ILE A 4 -6.79 10.77 14.59
N GLY A 5 -7.46 11.87 14.90
CA GLY A 5 -8.89 12.05 14.72
C GLY A 5 -9.31 12.70 13.41
N VAL A 6 -8.45 12.68 12.41
CA VAL A 6 -8.64 13.30 11.09
C VAL A 6 -8.56 12.23 10.00
N PRO A 7 -9.14 12.48 8.81
CA PRO A 7 -8.94 11.63 7.64
C PRO A 7 -7.45 11.43 7.36
N LEU A 8 -7.03 10.18 7.17
CA LEU A 8 -5.66 9.84 6.80
C LEU A 8 -5.66 9.02 5.53
N VAL A 9 -5.03 9.54 4.49
CA VAL A 9 -4.86 8.90 3.19
C VAL A 9 -3.36 8.68 2.95
N SER A 10 -3.00 7.48 2.54
CA SER A 10 -1.64 7.10 2.18
C SER A 10 -1.56 6.72 0.71
N MET A 11 -0.51 7.16 0.02
CA MET A 11 -0.26 6.89 -1.40
C MET A 11 1.19 6.43 -1.57
N VAL A 12 1.40 5.18 -1.97
CA VAL A 12 2.73 4.65 -2.29
C VAL A 12 3.05 4.91 -3.75
N ILE A 13 4.00 5.81 -4.00
CA ILE A 13 4.35 6.29 -5.34
C ILE A 13 5.64 5.68 -5.92
N GLY A 14 6.31 4.81 -5.17
CA GLY A 14 7.60 4.22 -5.56
C GLY A 14 7.87 2.96 -4.74
N GLU A 15 8.82 3.01 -3.81
CA GLU A 15 9.14 1.86 -2.97
C GLU A 15 8.74 2.12 -1.50
N GLY A 16 7.95 1.22 -0.93
CA GLY A 16 7.63 1.15 0.49
C GLY A 16 8.40 0.00 1.15
N GLY A 17 9.46 0.31 1.89
CA GLY A 17 10.26 -0.70 2.58
C GLY A 17 10.01 -0.77 4.09
N SER A 18 9.90 -1.99 4.62
CA SER A 18 9.99 -2.33 6.04
C SER A 18 9.04 -1.57 6.97
N GLY A 19 9.44 -1.39 8.23
CA GLY A 19 8.67 -0.68 9.25
C GLY A 19 8.39 0.78 8.88
N GLY A 20 9.25 1.39 8.05
CA GLY A 20 9.04 2.75 7.52
C GLY A 20 7.77 2.84 6.66
N ALA A 21 7.49 1.81 5.87
CA ALA A 21 6.28 1.77 5.05
C ALA A 21 5.03 1.37 5.86
N VAL A 22 5.14 0.53 6.90
CA VAL A 22 4.05 0.28 7.87
C VAL A 22 3.63 1.56 8.60
N ALA A 23 4.61 2.38 9.01
CA ALA A 23 4.32 3.64 9.70
C ALA A 23 3.44 4.59 8.85
N ILE A 24 3.59 4.53 7.52
CA ILE A 24 2.91 5.42 6.56
C ILE A 24 1.64 4.77 5.98
N ALA A 25 1.58 3.44 5.88
CA ALA A 25 0.38 2.73 5.42
C ALA A 25 -0.70 2.57 6.50
N THR A 26 -0.42 2.98 7.76
CA THR A 26 -1.40 2.96 8.87
C THR A 26 -2.49 4.05 8.74
N ALA A 27 -3.26 4.00 7.65
CA ALA A 27 -4.19 5.03 7.19
C ALA A 27 -5.62 4.51 7.03
N ASN A 28 -6.61 5.42 6.98
CA ASN A 28 -8.00 5.05 6.68
C ASN A 28 -8.13 4.51 5.26
N ARG A 29 -7.44 5.16 4.32
CA ARG A 29 -7.32 4.72 2.93
C ARG A 29 -5.85 4.66 2.52
N VAL A 30 -5.51 3.63 1.76
CA VAL A 30 -4.18 3.34 1.23
C VAL A 30 -4.35 3.03 -0.25
N ALA A 31 -3.60 3.75 -1.10
CA ALA A 31 -3.50 3.46 -2.51
C ALA A 31 -2.04 3.30 -2.93
N MET A 32 -1.84 2.62 -4.05
CA MET A 32 -0.53 2.42 -4.66
C MET A 32 -0.60 2.79 -6.14
N LEU A 33 0.47 3.38 -6.66
CA LEU A 33 0.70 3.37 -8.10
C LEU A 33 0.89 1.93 -8.60
N GLU A 34 0.52 1.69 -9.85
CA GLU A 34 0.48 0.36 -10.45
C GLU A 34 1.80 -0.42 -10.41
N HIS A 35 2.94 0.27 -10.52
CA HIS A 35 4.27 -0.32 -10.49
C HIS A 35 5.03 0.01 -9.20
N SER A 36 4.35 0.59 -8.19
CA SER A 36 4.97 0.77 -6.88
C SER A 36 4.98 -0.55 -6.10
N VAL A 37 5.94 -0.67 -5.20
CA VAL A 37 6.15 -1.87 -4.39
C VAL A 37 6.02 -1.55 -2.92
N TYR A 38 5.50 -2.49 -2.14
CA TYR A 38 5.45 -2.37 -0.69
C TYR A 38 5.73 -3.73 -0.04
N SER A 39 6.80 -3.80 0.77
CA SER A 39 7.26 -5.03 1.41
C SER A 39 7.82 -4.78 2.82
N VAL A 40 7.77 -5.81 3.67
CA VAL A 40 8.35 -5.81 5.03
C VAL A 40 9.89 -5.91 5.01
N ILE A 41 10.45 -6.44 3.92
CA ILE A 41 11.89 -6.62 3.71
C ILE A 41 12.18 -6.46 2.21
N SER A 42 13.37 -5.99 1.85
CA SER A 42 13.75 -5.97 0.45
C SER A 42 13.87 -7.40 -0.10
N PRO A 43 13.62 -7.65 -1.40
CA PRO A 43 13.80 -8.96 -2.00
C PRO A 43 15.21 -9.54 -1.79
N GLU A 44 16.25 -8.70 -1.85
CA GLU A 44 17.65 -9.08 -1.63
C GLU A 44 17.89 -9.52 -0.18
N GLY A 45 17.33 -8.76 0.77
CA GLY A 45 17.36 -9.12 2.19
C GLY A 45 16.63 -10.44 2.46
N CYS A 46 15.48 -10.66 1.83
CA CYS A 46 14.75 -11.93 1.94
C CYS A 46 15.53 -13.11 1.34
N ALA A 47 16.13 -12.92 0.16
CA ALA A 47 16.92 -13.92 -0.55
C ALA A 47 18.14 -14.37 0.27
N SER A 48 18.90 -13.41 0.79
CA SER A 48 20.07 -13.68 1.65
C SER A 48 19.73 -14.40 2.96
N ILE A 49 18.54 -14.19 3.53
CA ILE A 49 18.12 -14.85 4.77
C ILE A 49 17.57 -16.26 4.51
N LEU A 50 16.60 -16.40 3.61
CA LEU A 50 15.88 -17.65 3.40
C LEU A 50 16.65 -18.64 2.52
N TRP A 51 17.36 -18.13 1.51
CA TRP A 51 18.09 -18.96 0.55
C TRP A 51 19.61 -18.87 0.69
N LYS A 52 20.13 -17.98 1.54
CA LYS A 52 21.58 -17.72 1.69
C LYS A 52 22.27 -17.33 0.38
N ASP A 53 21.48 -16.77 -0.54
CA ASP A 53 21.91 -16.40 -1.88
C ASP A 53 21.13 -15.15 -2.32
N ALA A 54 21.83 -14.03 -2.50
CA ALA A 54 21.22 -12.76 -2.90
C ALA A 54 20.75 -12.76 -4.37
N GLU A 55 21.30 -13.64 -5.21
CA GLU A 55 20.93 -13.74 -6.63
C GLU A 55 19.50 -14.31 -6.81
N ARG A 56 18.96 -14.96 -5.77
CA ARG A 56 17.56 -15.43 -5.74
C ARG A 56 16.54 -14.34 -5.44
N MET A 57 16.89 -13.07 -5.66
CA MET A 57 16.02 -11.91 -5.42
C MET A 57 14.67 -11.98 -6.16
N ARG A 58 14.63 -12.56 -7.37
CA ARG A 58 13.39 -12.65 -8.17
C ARG A 58 12.38 -13.58 -7.52
N GLU A 59 12.84 -14.75 -7.09
CA GLU A 59 12.02 -15.72 -6.37
C GLU A 59 11.55 -15.16 -5.01
N ALA A 60 12.44 -14.45 -4.31
CA ALA A 60 12.08 -13.76 -3.09
C ALA A 60 11.01 -12.68 -3.32
N ALA A 61 11.12 -11.87 -4.38
CA ALA A 61 10.14 -10.85 -4.72
C ALA A 61 8.75 -11.44 -5.00
N GLU A 62 8.68 -12.54 -5.75
CA GLU A 62 7.45 -13.28 -6.04
C GLU A 62 6.82 -13.85 -4.75
N ALA A 63 7.64 -14.47 -3.90
CA ALA A 63 7.19 -15.03 -2.62
C ALA A 63 6.65 -13.95 -1.67
N LEU A 64 7.24 -12.75 -1.69
CA LEU A 64 6.85 -11.62 -0.85
C LEU A 64 5.51 -10.98 -1.27
N ARG A 65 5.03 -11.20 -2.49
CA ARG A 65 3.76 -10.64 -2.99
C ARG A 65 3.66 -9.11 -2.80
N LEU A 66 4.72 -8.42 -3.20
CA LEU A 66 4.99 -7.01 -2.90
C LEU A 66 4.39 -5.99 -3.88
N THR A 67 3.70 -6.45 -4.93
CA THR A 67 3.13 -5.58 -5.97
C THR A 67 1.81 -4.94 -5.54
N ALA A 68 1.45 -3.81 -6.14
CA ALA A 68 0.15 -3.18 -5.91
C ALA A 68 -1.04 -4.15 -6.14
N GLN A 69 -0.92 -5.03 -7.13
CA GLN A 69 -1.93 -6.02 -7.51
C GLN A 69 -2.10 -7.09 -6.44
N ASP A 70 -0.97 -7.60 -5.93
CA ASP A 70 -0.98 -8.58 -4.84
C ASP A 70 -1.56 -7.99 -3.57
N LEU A 71 -1.09 -6.80 -3.18
CA LEU A 71 -1.51 -6.14 -1.95
C LEU A 71 -2.97 -5.69 -2.00
N HIS A 72 -3.50 -5.38 -3.18
CA HIS A 72 -4.92 -5.13 -3.34
C HIS A 72 -5.73 -6.42 -3.16
N ARG A 73 -5.27 -7.53 -3.75
CA ARG A 73 -5.91 -8.85 -3.58
C ARG A 73 -5.88 -9.32 -2.13
N LEU A 74 -4.81 -9.03 -1.40
CA LEU A 74 -4.65 -9.34 0.02
C LEU A 74 -5.42 -8.39 0.95
N GLY A 75 -6.08 -7.35 0.41
CA GLY A 75 -6.83 -6.36 1.20
C GLY A 75 -5.95 -5.41 2.01
N VAL A 76 -4.66 -5.32 1.72
CA VAL A 76 -3.72 -4.39 2.37
C VAL A 76 -3.94 -2.96 1.87
N ILE A 77 -4.26 -2.81 0.57
CA ILE A 77 -4.55 -1.51 -0.06
C ILE A 77 -5.97 -1.47 -0.64
N ASP A 78 -6.56 -0.27 -0.67
CA ASP A 78 -7.95 -0.08 -1.11
C ASP A 78 -8.06 0.21 -2.61
N GLN A 79 -7.01 0.75 -3.24
CA GLN A 79 -7.06 1.11 -4.66
C GLN A 79 -5.68 1.11 -5.32
N ILE A 80 -5.65 0.66 -6.58
CA ILE A 80 -4.51 0.82 -7.49
C ILE A 80 -4.77 2.01 -8.40
N VAL A 81 -3.78 2.90 -8.53
CA VAL A 81 -3.78 4.01 -9.48
C VAL A 81 -2.95 3.60 -10.69
N ARG A 82 -3.62 3.38 -11.83
CA ARG A 82 -2.96 3.01 -13.09
C ARG A 82 -1.97 4.07 -13.54
N GLU A 83 -0.87 3.60 -14.09
CA GLU A 83 0.18 4.44 -14.66
C GLU A 83 0.05 4.55 -16.18
N PRO A 84 0.63 5.59 -16.81
CA PRO A 84 0.77 5.65 -18.25
C PRO A 84 1.55 4.45 -18.80
N VAL A 85 1.35 4.13 -20.08
CA VAL A 85 2.15 3.11 -20.77
C VAL A 85 3.64 3.41 -20.62
N GLY A 86 4.39 2.45 -20.09
CA GLY A 86 5.81 2.59 -19.76
C GLY A 86 6.12 3.23 -18.40
N GLY A 87 5.12 3.50 -17.56
CA GLY A 87 5.27 3.93 -16.18
C GLY A 87 5.03 5.42 -15.92
N ALA A 88 4.93 5.78 -14.63
CA ALA A 88 4.56 7.10 -14.12
C ALA A 88 5.43 8.24 -14.66
N HIS A 89 6.71 7.95 -14.87
CA HIS A 89 7.70 8.92 -15.36
C HIS A 89 7.47 9.32 -16.82
N ARG A 90 6.78 8.49 -17.62
CA ARG A 90 6.50 8.75 -19.04
C ARG A 90 5.49 9.88 -19.24
N ASN A 91 4.57 10.07 -18.29
CA ASN A 91 3.65 11.19 -18.28
C ASN A 91 3.29 11.59 -16.84
N LYS A 92 4.20 12.36 -16.22
CA LYS A 92 4.06 12.80 -14.83
C LYS A 92 2.78 13.59 -14.58
N SER A 93 2.37 14.45 -15.53
CA SER A 93 1.17 15.27 -15.41
C SER A 93 -0.09 14.41 -15.32
N ALA A 94 -0.22 13.41 -16.21
CA ALA A 94 -1.33 12.47 -16.16
C ALA A 94 -1.34 11.65 -14.87
N THR A 95 -0.17 11.15 -14.44
CA THR A 95 -0.03 10.41 -13.17
C THR A 95 -0.47 11.25 -11.98
N MET A 96 0.00 12.49 -11.87
CA MET A 96 -0.37 13.41 -10.79
C MET A 96 -1.87 13.71 -10.78
N LYS A 97 -2.49 13.85 -11.95
CA LYS A 97 -3.95 14.03 -12.06
C LYS A 97 -4.71 12.80 -11.57
N SER A 98 -4.26 11.59 -11.91
CA SER A 98 -4.86 10.34 -11.44
C SER A 98 -4.71 10.15 -9.94
N VAL A 99 -3.52 10.45 -9.38
CA VAL A 99 -3.26 10.46 -7.94
C VAL A 99 -4.17 11.46 -7.22
N GLY A 100 -4.26 12.69 -7.73
CA GLY A 100 -5.12 13.74 -7.18
C GLY A 100 -6.59 13.31 -7.11
N LYS A 101 -7.13 12.75 -8.20
CA LYS A 101 -8.48 12.19 -8.23
C LYS A 101 -8.69 11.07 -7.22
N CYS A 102 -7.70 10.20 -7.02
CA CYS A 102 -7.77 9.14 -6.03
C CYS A 102 -7.83 9.70 -4.60
N ILE A 103 -6.98 10.68 -4.29
CA ILE A 103 -6.95 11.33 -2.98
C ILE A 103 -8.26 12.08 -2.72
N GLU A 104 -8.75 12.85 -3.70
CA GLU A 104 -10.03 13.58 -3.60
C GLU A 104 -11.20 12.62 -3.33
N LYS A 105 -11.28 11.51 -4.07
CA LYS A 105 -12.27 10.45 -3.83
C LYS A 105 -12.20 9.93 -2.39
N PHE A 106 -11.01 9.59 -1.90
CA PHE A 106 -10.84 9.07 -0.55
C PHE A 106 -11.18 10.10 0.52
N LEU A 107 -10.75 11.35 0.37
CA LEU A 107 -11.12 12.42 1.29
C LEU A 107 -12.63 12.65 1.27
N GLY A 108 -13.29 12.60 0.11
CA GLY A 108 -14.74 12.67 0.01
C GLY A 108 -15.46 11.55 0.78
N GLN A 109 -14.95 10.31 0.72
CA GLN A 109 -15.49 9.18 1.48
C GLN A 109 -15.33 9.32 3.00
N LEU A 110 -14.27 9.99 3.45
CA LEU A 110 -13.95 10.18 4.86
C LEU A 110 -14.51 11.49 5.43
N SER A 111 -14.94 12.40 4.56
CA SER A 111 -15.50 13.70 4.93
C SER A 111 -16.79 13.53 5.71
N GLY A 112 -17.00 14.38 6.72
CA GLY A 112 -18.17 14.31 7.60
C GLY A 112 -18.15 13.18 8.64
N MET A 113 -17.17 12.27 8.61
CA MET A 113 -16.99 11.30 9.69
C MET A 113 -16.50 11.97 10.97
N SER A 114 -17.06 11.55 12.11
CA SER A 114 -16.57 12.03 13.40
C SER A 114 -15.17 11.48 13.70
N ARG A 115 -14.42 12.20 14.54
CA ARG A 115 -13.12 11.75 15.06
C ARG A 115 -13.14 10.30 15.57
N LYS A 116 -14.18 9.93 16.34
CA LYS A 116 -14.33 8.58 16.89
C LYS A 116 -14.46 7.55 15.78
N LYS A 117 -15.32 7.82 14.78
CA LYS A 117 -15.56 6.93 13.64
C LYS A 117 -14.30 6.74 12.79
N LEU A 118 -13.54 7.82 12.55
CA LEU A 118 -12.28 7.76 11.79
C LEU A 118 -11.22 6.88 12.47
N ILE A 119 -11.12 6.95 13.80
CA ILE A 119 -10.19 6.11 14.58
C ILE A 119 -10.65 4.65 14.58
N GLU A 120 -11.95 4.43 14.78
CA GLU A 120 -12.56 3.09 14.84
C GLU A 120 -12.46 2.35 13.51
N GLU A 121 -12.82 3.00 12.40
CA GLU A 121 -12.70 2.44 11.05
C GLU A 121 -11.25 2.07 10.73
N ARG A 122 -10.29 2.96 11.02
CA ARG A 122 -8.87 2.67 10.83
C ARG A 122 -8.46 1.43 11.63
N ARG A 123 -8.82 1.38 12.91
CA ARG A 123 -8.49 0.23 13.77
C ARG A 123 -9.12 -1.07 13.25
N SER A 124 -10.39 -1.03 12.86
CA SER A 124 -11.10 -2.20 12.32
C SER A 124 -10.44 -2.72 11.06
N LYS A 125 -10.08 -1.82 10.12
CA LYS A 125 -9.34 -2.17 8.91
C LYS A 125 -8.03 -2.90 9.23
N PHE A 126 -7.22 -2.40 10.16
CA PHE A 126 -5.96 -3.07 10.53
C PHE A 126 -6.17 -4.42 11.20
N LEU A 127 -7.21 -4.56 12.02
CA LEU A 127 -7.50 -5.81 12.70
C LEU A 127 -8.04 -6.87 11.72
N SER A 128 -8.77 -6.49 10.67
CA SER A 128 -9.28 -7.42 9.67
C SER A 128 -8.23 -7.88 8.65
N MET A 129 -7.16 -7.12 8.45
CA MET A 129 -6.04 -7.54 7.60
C MET A 129 -5.45 -8.87 8.10
N GLY A 130 -5.23 -9.80 7.17
CA GLY A 130 -4.65 -11.12 7.48
C GLY A 130 -5.63 -12.17 8.00
N GLN A 131 -6.89 -11.80 8.33
CA GLN A 131 -7.88 -12.79 8.77
C GLN A 131 -8.40 -13.67 7.61
N GLY A 132 -8.37 -13.17 6.37
CA GLY A 132 -8.78 -13.93 5.18
C GLY A 132 -7.70 -14.83 4.58
N SER A 133 -6.45 -14.75 5.06
CA SER A 133 -5.31 -15.50 4.52
C SER A 133 -5.03 -16.84 5.25
N GLN A 134 -5.85 -17.23 6.23
CA GLN A 134 -5.77 -18.55 6.87
C GLN A 134 -6.58 -19.64 6.15
N ALA A 135 -7.11 -19.37 4.96
CA ALA A 135 -7.83 -20.34 4.15
C ALA A 135 -7.37 -20.28 2.68
N ALA A 136 -6.23 -20.90 2.40
CA ALA A 136 -5.84 -21.45 1.10
C ALA A 136 -4.68 -22.42 1.29
#